data_AF-A0A520B1T6-F1
#
_entry.id   AF-A0A520B1T6-F1
#
_cell.length_a   1.000
_cell.length_b   1.000
_cell.length_c   1.000
_cell.angle_alpha   90.00
_cell.angle_beta   90.00
_cell.angle_gamma   90.00
#
_symmetry.space_group_name_H-M   'P 1'
#
loop_
_entity.id
_entity.type
_entity.pdbx_description
1 polymer ?
#
loop_
_entity_poly.entity_id
_entity_poly.type
_entity_poly.pdbx_seq_one_letter_code
_entity_poly.pdbx_strand_id
1 'polypeptide(L)'
;MIKSFFTIIFFFGLSSSAQQKGISIADKIISISGRKLEINADGFPKQIQSFYDWQFNAFGFKPTNLLYEPIHFHFFTSPKTQEKLVVGTFNLLSEGKDSIIWEATSSSANVSQYVKAKMIGNGLINYHVNLRALKDVSLSTINFHIPFEKGVSKYLMGLGNKANLRPDTVKWCWEMVDEVNPEVLIGNDNAALYFDINQHKTLEILHIKNGWLNGMMQINIKGSSMLTEFSTGAVALKAGNELAFDFNLLLLPMNRKDGRRSLEKRFQACKDLIADGKKPKL
;
A
#
# COMPACT_ATOMS: atom_id res chain seq x y z
N MET A 1 55.35 54.26 5.79
CA MET A 1 54.05 54.57 5.17
C MET A 1 53.68 53.39 4.26
N ILE A 2 52.91 52.42 4.76
CA ILE A 2 52.48 51.25 3.99
C ILE A 2 50.95 51.35 3.87
N LYS A 3 50.45 51.51 2.65
CA LYS A 3 49.02 51.56 2.33
C LYS A 3 48.50 50.14 2.13
N SER A 4 47.55 49.73 2.96
CA SER A 4 46.84 48.45 2.85
C SER A 4 45.63 48.64 1.93
N PHE A 5 45.56 47.89 0.84
CA PHE A 5 44.39 47.80 -0.03
C PHE A 5 43.56 46.57 0.38
N PHE A 6 42.34 46.81 0.85
CA PHE A 6 41.36 45.75 1.11
C PHE A 6 40.50 45.55 -0.15
N THR A 7 40.64 44.40 -0.81
CA THR A 7 39.73 43.96 -1.87
C THR A 7 38.58 43.19 -1.23
N ILE A 8 37.38 43.76 -1.25
CA ILE A 8 36.15 43.08 -0.83
C ILE A 8 35.63 42.28 -2.03
N ILE A 9 35.71 40.96 -1.96
CA ILE A 9 35.08 40.04 -2.91
C ILE A 9 33.66 39.78 -2.42
N PHE A 10 32.67 40.31 -3.13
CA PHE A 10 31.25 39.98 -2.92
C PHE A 10 30.99 38.59 -3.53
N PHE A 11 30.83 37.57 -2.67
CA PHE A 11 30.25 36.30 -3.09
C PHE A 11 28.73 36.48 -3.22
N PHE A 12 28.25 36.64 -4.45
CA PHE A 12 26.84 36.42 -4.76
C PHE A 12 26.56 34.92 -4.59
N GLY A 13 25.96 34.56 -3.44
CA GLY A 13 25.41 33.24 -3.22
C GLY A 13 24.25 33.01 -4.18
N LEU A 14 24.47 32.22 -5.23
CA LEU A 14 23.41 31.57 -5.97
C LEU A 14 22.73 30.58 -5.02
N SER A 15 21.66 31.02 -4.35
CA SER A 15 20.74 30.11 -3.70
C SER A 15 20.02 29.31 -4.79
N SER A 16 20.54 28.14 -5.14
CA SER A 16 19.73 27.17 -5.88
C SER A 16 18.60 26.75 -4.95
N SER A 17 17.39 27.25 -5.17
CA SER A 17 16.19 26.58 -4.71
C SER A 17 16.10 25.27 -5.50
N ALA A 18 16.88 24.27 -5.07
CA ALA A 18 16.65 22.90 -5.48
C ALA A 18 15.23 22.57 -5.03
N GLN A 19 14.29 22.61 -5.97
CA GLN A 19 12.91 22.22 -5.73
C GLN A 19 12.97 20.77 -5.23
N GLN A 20 12.80 20.61 -3.92
CA GLN A 20 12.96 19.32 -3.25
C GLN A 20 11.98 18.34 -3.89
N LYS A 21 12.50 17.32 -4.56
CA LYS A 21 11.69 16.28 -5.21
C LYS A 21 10.80 15.66 -4.12
N GLY A 22 9.48 15.83 -4.23
CA GLY A 22 8.53 15.41 -3.19
C GLY A 22 8.45 13.90 -2.99
N ILE A 23 8.90 13.14 -4.00
CA ILE A 23 9.02 11.69 -4.02
C ILE A 23 10.30 11.30 -4.77
N SER A 24 11.03 10.32 -4.27
CA SER A 24 12.28 9.83 -4.91
C SER A 24 12.38 8.32 -4.73
N ILE A 25 13.13 7.66 -5.61
CA ILE A 25 13.45 6.24 -5.48
C ILE A 25 14.96 6.03 -5.60
N ALA A 26 15.49 5.15 -4.75
CA ALA A 26 16.80 4.55 -4.90
C ALA A 26 16.61 3.04 -4.82
N ASP A 27 17.07 2.31 -5.84
CA ASP A 27 16.79 0.89 -6.04
C ASP A 27 15.28 0.56 -5.99
N LYS A 28 14.81 -0.04 -4.89
CA LYS A 28 13.40 -0.39 -4.64
C LYS A 28 12.82 0.35 -3.44
N ILE A 29 13.46 1.44 -3.01
CA ILE A 29 13.07 2.21 -1.83
C ILE A 29 12.55 3.57 -2.28
N ILE A 30 11.23 3.76 -2.19
CA ILE A 30 10.60 5.06 -2.39
C ILE A 30 10.64 5.84 -1.09
N SER A 31 11.17 7.07 -1.14
CA SER A 31 11.22 7.99 -0.01
C SER A 31 10.28 9.18 -0.24
N ILE A 32 9.47 9.50 0.77
CA ILE A 32 8.45 10.54 0.72
C ILE A 32 8.17 11.11 2.11
N SER A 33 8.46 12.40 2.32
CA SER A 33 8.09 13.17 3.52
C SER A 33 8.15 12.36 4.84
N GLY A 34 9.32 11.87 5.24
CA GLY A 34 9.50 11.12 6.48
C GLY A 34 9.07 9.67 6.49
N ARG A 35 8.77 9.12 5.32
CA ARG A 35 8.33 7.74 5.16
C ARG A 35 9.15 7.06 4.07
N LYS A 36 9.29 5.75 4.20
CA LYS A 36 9.88 4.90 3.17
C LYS A 36 8.95 3.74 2.86
N LEU A 37 8.86 3.42 1.57
CA LEU A 37 8.30 2.17 1.07
C LEU A 37 9.44 1.38 0.44
N GLU A 38 9.80 0.26 1.03
CA GLU A 38 10.65 -0.74 0.37
C GLU A 38 9.75 -1.70 -0.41
N ILE A 39 10.07 -1.94 -1.68
CA ILE A 39 9.31 -2.78 -2.60
C ILE A 39 10.04 -4.12 -2.77
N ASN A 40 9.31 -5.22 -2.65
CA ASN A 40 9.83 -6.56 -2.87
C ASN A 40 9.95 -6.87 -4.38
N ALA A 41 10.64 -7.95 -4.75
CA ALA A 41 10.85 -8.30 -6.15
C ALA A 41 9.56 -8.72 -6.90
N ASP A 42 8.52 -9.15 -6.17
CA ASP A 42 7.17 -9.42 -6.69
C ASP A 42 6.32 -8.14 -6.90
N GLY A 43 6.85 -6.96 -6.58
CA GLY A 43 6.20 -5.67 -6.76
C GLY A 43 5.35 -5.20 -5.58
N PHE A 44 5.20 -6.00 -4.51
CA PHE A 44 4.44 -5.63 -3.31
C PHE A 44 5.31 -4.94 -2.25
N PRO A 45 4.71 -4.24 -1.27
CA PRO A 45 5.45 -3.66 -0.15
C PRO A 45 6.18 -4.72 0.68
N LYS A 46 7.50 -4.58 0.76
CA LYS A 46 8.38 -5.35 1.66
C LYS A 46 8.35 -4.79 3.07
N GLN A 47 8.43 -3.47 3.20
CA GLN A 47 8.38 -2.77 4.47
C GLN A 47 7.87 -1.34 4.24
N ILE A 48 7.10 -0.83 5.20
CA ILE A 48 6.69 0.57 5.26
C ILE A 48 7.22 1.15 6.56
N GLN A 49 8.01 2.21 6.45
CA GLN A 49 8.65 2.84 7.60
C GLN A 49 8.19 4.28 7.76
N SER A 50 7.97 4.66 9.00
CA SER A 50 7.72 6.03 9.42
C SER A 50 8.86 6.50 10.33
N PHE A 51 9.40 7.69 10.07
CA PHE A 51 10.56 8.21 10.79
C PHE A 51 10.21 9.28 11.82
N TYR A 52 8.94 9.53 12.11
CA TYR A 52 8.59 10.55 13.10
C TYR A 52 8.88 10.02 14.52
N ASP A 53 9.31 10.89 15.43
CA ASP A 53 9.47 10.52 16.84
C ASP A 53 8.16 10.62 17.65
N TRP A 54 8.14 10.12 18.89
CA TRP A 54 6.97 10.11 19.77
C TRP A 54 6.50 11.51 20.21
N GLN A 55 7.38 12.52 20.11
CA GLN A 55 7.10 13.93 20.34
C GLN A 55 6.75 14.69 19.04
N PHE A 56 6.75 14.01 17.88
CA PHE A 56 6.59 14.57 16.53
C PHE A 56 7.58 15.66 16.14
N ASN A 57 8.76 15.72 16.78
CA ASN A 57 9.65 16.86 16.70
C ASN A 57 10.72 16.75 15.60
N ALA A 58 11.11 15.55 15.17
CA ALA A 58 12.03 15.36 14.03
C ALA A 58 11.85 14.00 13.34
N PHE A 59 12.54 13.83 12.20
CA PHE A 59 12.84 12.52 11.65
C PHE A 59 13.81 11.83 12.61
N GLY A 60 13.29 11.02 13.54
CA GLY A 60 14.10 10.17 14.38
C GLY A 60 14.92 9.20 13.53
N PHE A 61 16.13 8.87 14.00
CA PHE A 61 17.00 7.90 13.31
C PHE A 61 16.46 6.46 13.36
N LYS A 62 15.54 6.17 14.29
CA LYS A 62 14.90 4.86 14.44
C LYS A 62 13.52 4.86 13.75
N PRO A 63 13.32 4.06 12.69
CA PRO A 63 12.01 3.95 12.05
C PRO A 63 11.01 3.19 12.93
N THR A 64 9.74 3.52 12.78
CA THR A 64 8.62 2.64 13.13
C THR A 64 8.27 1.82 11.91
N ASN A 65 8.55 0.52 11.97
CA ASN A 65 8.14 -0.46 10.96
C ASN A 65 6.65 -0.73 11.10
N LEU A 66 5.93 -0.69 9.99
CA LEU A 66 4.50 -0.96 9.96
C LEU A 66 4.20 -2.44 9.71
N LEU A 67 5.00 -3.10 8.87
CA LEU A 67 4.79 -4.47 8.42
C LEU A 67 5.66 -5.44 9.20
N TYR A 68 5.06 -6.53 9.66
CA TYR A 68 5.76 -7.65 10.32
C TYR A 68 6.46 -8.55 9.29
N GLU A 69 5.87 -8.70 8.11
CA GLU A 69 6.44 -9.37 6.93
C GLU A 69 5.92 -8.68 5.65
N PRO A 70 6.48 -8.96 4.46
CA PRO A 70 6.00 -8.36 3.21
C PRO A 70 4.51 -8.58 2.97
N ILE A 71 3.84 -7.66 2.30
CA ILE A 71 2.47 -7.87 1.79
C ILE A 71 2.55 -8.91 0.66
N HIS A 72 1.66 -9.89 0.64
CA HIS A 72 1.73 -10.98 -0.33
C HIS A 72 0.39 -11.67 -0.57
N PHE A 73 0.34 -12.43 -1.66
CA PHE A 73 -0.74 -13.38 -1.95
C PHE A 73 -0.30 -14.82 -1.67
N HIS A 74 -1.24 -15.64 -1.22
CA HIS A 74 -1.15 -17.09 -1.24
C HIS A 74 -2.22 -17.68 -2.15
N PHE A 75 -1.81 -18.62 -3.01
CA PHE A 75 -2.71 -19.35 -3.89
C PHE A 75 -2.74 -20.80 -3.43
N PHE A 76 -3.93 -21.33 -3.16
CA PHE A 76 -4.09 -22.72 -2.71
C PHE A 76 -4.88 -23.51 -3.74
N THR A 77 -4.32 -24.62 -4.23
CA THR A 77 -5.05 -25.59 -5.09
C THR A 77 -5.87 -26.58 -4.26
N SER A 78 -5.51 -26.74 -2.99
CA SER A 78 -6.29 -27.42 -1.97
C SER A 78 -5.99 -26.80 -0.60
N PRO A 79 -6.77 -27.08 0.46
CA PRO A 79 -6.54 -26.51 1.80
C PRO A 79 -5.14 -26.77 2.38
N LYS A 80 -4.39 -27.73 1.84
CA LYS A 80 -3.04 -28.10 2.30
C LYS A 80 -1.93 -27.86 1.27
N THR A 81 -2.27 -27.49 0.04
CA THR A 81 -1.31 -27.37 -1.06
C THR A 81 -1.31 -25.95 -1.59
N GLN A 82 -0.21 -25.24 -1.34
CA GLN A 82 0.02 -23.91 -1.86
C GLN A 82 0.70 -23.99 -3.23
N GLU A 83 0.15 -23.30 -4.22
CA GLU A 83 0.82 -22.99 -5.47
C GLU A 83 1.74 -21.78 -5.26
N LYS A 84 3.04 -22.00 -5.36
CA LYS A 84 4.06 -20.97 -5.16
C LYS A 84 4.45 -20.35 -6.48
N LEU A 85 4.40 -19.02 -6.55
CA LEU A 85 4.91 -18.28 -7.70
C LEU A 85 6.42 -18.08 -7.57
N VAL A 86 7.11 -18.14 -8.70
CA VAL A 86 8.50 -17.76 -8.86
C VAL A 86 8.52 -16.34 -9.41
N VAL A 87 9.28 -15.46 -8.76
CA VAL A 87 9.44 -14.07 -9.23
C VAL A 87 10.12 -14.06 -10.60
N GLY A 88 9.56 -13.29 -11.52
CA GLY A 88 10.10 -13.02 -12.84
C GLY A 88 10.85 -11.69 -12.85
N THR A 89 10.21 -10.65 -13.39
CA THR A 89 10.83 -9.34 -13.62
C THR A 89 10.33 -8.30 -12.63
N PHE A 90 11.15 -7.26 -12.40
CA PHE A 90 10.77 -6.04 -11.71
C PHE A 90 11.33 -4.87 -12.50
N ASN A 91 10.46 -3.96 -12.95
CA ASN A 91 10.86 -2.82 -13.77
C ASN A 91 10.32 -1.51 -13.20
N LEU A 92 11.19 -0.50 -13.14
CA LEU A 92 10.77 0.88 -12.90
C LEU A 92 10.32 1.48 -14.24
N LEU A 93 9.03 1.77 -14.37
CA LEU A 93 8.44 2.31 -15.60
C LEU A 93 8.59 3.83 -15.70
N SER A 94 8.52 4.53 -14.57
CA SER A 94 8.64 5.99 -14.55
C SER A 94 9.09 6.49 -13.19
N GLU A 95 10.00 7.47 -13.23
CA GLU A 95 10.41 8.27 -12.08
C GLU A 95 10.14 9.75 -12.36
N GLY A 96 8.91 10.19 -12.10
CA GLY A 96 8.51 11.58 -12.23
C GLY A 96 8.84 12.43 -11.00
N LYS A 97 8.60 13.74 -11.10
CA LYS A 97 8.69 14.66 -9.95
C LYS A 97 7.60 14.39 -8.90
N ASP A 98 6.43 13.90 -9.33
CA ASP A 98 5.24 13.75 -8.50
C ASP A 98 4.74 12.30 -8.36
N SER A 99 5.30 11.36 -9.14
CA SER A 99 4.89 9.96 -9.11
C SER A 99 5.97 9.00 -9.55
N ILE A 100 5.90 7.78 -9.00
CA ILE A 100 6.76 6.66 -9.34
C ILE A 100 5.88 5.50 -9.76
N ILE A 101 6.20 4.86 -10.88
CA ILE A 101 5.44 3.75 -11.45
C ILE A 101 6.36 2.56 -11.65
N TRP A 102 5.95 1.40 -11.16
CA TRP A 102 6.68 0.15 -11.35
C TRP A 102 5.74 -0.99 -11.74
N GLU A 103 6.34 -2.05 -12.26
CA GLU A 103 5.68 -3.31 -12.52
C GLU A 103 6.55 -4.48 -12.08
N ALA A 104 5.89 -5.62 -11.86
CA ALA A 104 6.55 -6.88 -11.60
C ALA A 104 5.74 -8.06 -12.15
N THR A 105 6.43 -9.15 -12.44
CA THR A 105 5.81 -10.41 -12.88
C THR A 105 6.25 -11.56 -11.98
N SER A 106 5.35 -12.51 -11.75
CA SER A 106 5.65 -13.78 -11.09
C SER A 106 4.81 -14.89 -11.73
N SER A 107 5.26 -16.15 -11.71
CA SER A 107 4.48 -17.24 -12.31
C SER A 107 4.76 -18.60 -11.68
N SER A 108 3.85 -19.52 -11.93
CA SER A 108 3.97 -20.95 -11.62
C SER A 108 3.59 -21.75 -12.87
N ALA A 109 3.35 -23.06 -12.71
CA ALA A 109 2.91 -23.92 -13.80
C ALA A 109 1.46 -23.64 -14.25
N ASN A 110 0.58 -23.15 -13.36
CA ASN A 110 -0.85 -22.96 -13.68
C ASN A 110 -1.26 -21.49 -13.79
N VAL A 111 -0.54 -20.55 -13.16
CA VAL A 111 -0.93 -19.14 -13.13
C VAL A 111 0.26 -18.20 -13.33
N SER A 112 -0.03 -17.00 -13.85
CA SER A 112 0.90 -15.87 -13.86
C SER A 112 0.28 -14.69 -13.14
N GLN A 113 1.07 -13.96 -12.38
CA GLN A 113 0.71 -12.72 -11.71
C GLN A 113 1.48 -11.56 -12.36
N TYR A 114 0.75 -10.50 -12.69
CA TYR A 114 1.29 -9.22 -13.08
C TYR A 114 0.86 -8.16 -12.05
N VAL A 115 1.82 -7.40 -11.55
CA VAL A 115 1.60 -6.31 -10.60
C VAL A 115 2.02 -5.03 -11.29
N LYS A 116 1.14 -4.02 -11.32
CA LYS A 116 1.47 -2.65 -11.68
C LYS A 116 1.06 -1.73 -10.55
N ALA A 117 1.95 -0.85 -10.16
CA ALA A 117 1.66 0.11 -9.11
C ALA A 117 2.16 1.51 -9.44
N LYS A 118 1.42 2.50 -8.94
CA LYS A 118 1.76 3.92 -9.04
C LYS A 118 1.66 4.54 -7.67
N MET A 119 2.75 5.12 -7.20
CA MET A 119 2.79 5.93 -5.99
C MET A 119 2.89 7.41 -6.35
N ILE A 120 2.12 8.27 -5.68
CA ILE A 120 2.19 9.73 -5.86
C ILE A 120 2.73 10.43 -4.60
N GLY A 121 3.17 11.69 -4.76
CA GLY A 121 3.86 12.50 -3.75
C GLY A 121 3.15 12.77 -2.41
N ASN A 122 1.94 12.24 -2.19
CA ASN A 122 1.26 12.27 -0.88
C ASN A 122 1.32 10.93 -0.12
N GLY A 123 1.72 9.83 -0.77
CA GLY A 123 1.82 8.49 -0.19
C GLY A 123 0.69 7.53 -0.61
N LEU A 124 -0.22 7.98 -1.48
CA LEU A 124 -1.20 7.11 -2.12
C LEU A 124 -0.51 6.23 -3.16
N ILE A 125 -0.80 4.95 -3.11
CA ILE A 125 -0.36 3.92 -4.03
C ILE A 125 -1.59 3.24 -4.61
N ASN A 126 -1.71 3.24 -5.93
CA ASN A 126 -2.71 2.45 -6.64
C ASN A 126 -2.06 1.16 -7.13
N TYR A 127 -2.61 0.01 -6.76
CA TYR A 127 -2.22 -1.29 -7.26
C TYR A 127 -3.24 -1.82 -8.26
N HIS A 128 -2.75 -2.37 -9.35
CA HIS A 128 -3.45 -3.24 -10.27
C HIS A 128 -2.73 -4.58 -10.28
N VAL A 129 -3.39 -5.63 -9.80
CA VAL A 129 -2.83 -6.98 -9.77
C VAL A 129 -3.70 -7.86 -10.66
N ASN A 130 -3.10 -8.47 -11.67
CA ASN A 130 -3.76 -9.38 -12.57
C ASN A 130 -3.23 -10.81 -12.35
N LEU A 131 -4.12 -11.73 -12.00
CA LEU A 131 -3.82 -13.16 -11.93
C LEU A 131 -4.45 -13.85 -13.14
N ARG A 132 -3.62 -14.36 -14.04
CA ARG A 132 -4.04 -15.06 -15.25
C ARG A 132 -3.81 -16.56 -15.13
N ALA A 133 -4.82 -17.34 -15.49
CA ALA A 133 -4.70 -18.78 -15.62
C ALA A 133 -3.94 -19.15 -16.91
N LEU A 134 -2.83 -19.86 -16.77
CA LEU A 134 -2.06 -20.43 -17.90
C LEU A 134 -2.66 -21.76 -18.37
N LYS A 135 -3.40 -22.44 -17.49
CA LYS A 135 -4.16 -23.67 -17.72
C LYS A 135 -5.47 -23.59 -16.97
N ASP A 136 -6.40 -24.48 -17.28
CA ASP A 136 -7.57 -24.69 -16.42
C ASP A 136 -7.10 -25.04 -15.00
N VAL A 137 -7.53 -24.25 -14.02
CA VAL A 137 -7.08 -24.36 -12.63
C VAL A 137 -8.24 -24.10 -11.68
N SER A 138 -8.29 -24.92 -10.63
CA SER A 138 -9.19 -24.72 -9.50
C SER A 138 -8.35 -24.38 -8.27
N LEU A 139 -8.60 -23.21 -7.70
CA LEU A 139 -8.00 -22.74 -6.46
C LEU A 139 -9.04 -22.88 -5.35
N SER A 140 -8.68 -23.53 -4.25
CA SER A 140 -9.56 -23.66 -3.08
C SER A 140 -9.72 -22.33 -2.33
N THR A 141 -8.70 -21.48 -2.37
CA THR A 141 -8.76 -20.07 -1.93
C THR A 141 -7.57 -19.29 -2.46
N ILE A 142 -7.77 -17.99 -2.65
CA ILE A 142 -6.70 -17.00 -2.80
C ILE A 142 -6.76 -16.13 -1.55
N ASN A 143 -5.63 -16.01 -0.84
CA ASN A 143 -5.53 -15.18 0.34
C ASN A 143 -4.59 -14.00 0.08
N PHE A 144 -5.03 -12.79 0.40
CA PHE A 144 -4.21 -11.58 0.40
C PHE A 144 -3.92 -11.17 1.84
N HIS A 145 -2.65 -11.00 2.17
CA HIS A 145 -2.19 -10.71 3.52
C HIS A 145 -1.54 -9.33 3.62
N ILE A 146 -2.00 -8.53 4.58
CA ILE A 146 -1.29 -7.37 5.11
C ILE A 146 -0.96 -7.63 6.59
N PRO A 147 0.24 -8.14 6.88
CA PRO A 147 0.67 -8.48 8.23
C PRO A 147 1.37 -7.30 8.89
N PHE A 148 0.72 -6.72 9.89
CA PHE A 148 1.22 -5.58 10.65
C PHE A 148 2.02 -5.99 11.88
N GLU A 149 2.98 -5.14 12.24
CA GLU A 149 3.59 -5.16 13.57
C GLU A 149 2.53 -4.93 14.65
N LYS A 150 2.43 -5.85 15.62
CA LYS A 150 1.41 -5.78 16.70
C LYS A 150 1.42 -4.44 17.44
N GLY A 151 2.61 -3.90 17.72
CA GLY A 151 2.77 -2.63 18.44
C GLY A 151 2.32 -1.40 17.64
N VAL A 152 2.17 -1.55 16.32
CA VAL A 152 1.69 -0.49 15.44
C VAL A 152 0.19 -0.56 15.20
N SER A 153 -0.45 -1.72 15.33
CA SER A 153 -1.90 -1.89 15.12
C SER A 153 -2.78 -1.53 16.34
N LYS A 154 -2.57 -0.35 16.92
CA LYS A 154 -3.26 0.09 18.15
C LYS A 154 -4.71 0.53 17.91
N TYR A 155 -4.93 1.28 16.84
CA TYR A 155 -6.21 1.89 16.51
C TYR A 155 -6.73 1.38 15.18
N LEU A 156 -8.06 1.37 15.04
CA LEU A 156 -8.73 1.00 13.80
C LEU A 156 -9.98 1.85 13.56
N MET A 157 -10.26 2.12 12.29
CA MET A 157 -11.54 2.61 11.80
C MET A 157 -11.83 2.01 10.42
N GLY A 158 -13.10 1.77 10.11
CA GLY A 158 -13.52 1.17 8.84
C GLY A 158 -14.05 -0.25 9.03
N LEU A 159 -14.49 -0.89 7.95
CA LEU A 159 -15.16 -2.21 8.00
C LEU A 159 -16.29 -2.27 9.05
N GLY A 160 -17.07 -1.19 9.18
CA GLY A 160 -18.18 -1.08 10.14
C GLY A 160 -17.76 -0.70 11.56
N ASN A 161 -16.47 -0.52 11.83
CA ASN A 161 -15.94 -0.18 13.15
C ASN A 161 -15.68 1.33 13.27
N LYS A 162 -16.10 1.89 14.41
CA LYS A 162 -15.85 3.28 14.78
C LYS A 162 -14.38 3.51 15.12
N ALA A 163 -13.93 4.75 14.99
CA ALA A 163 -12.59 5.18 15.35
C ALA A 163 -12.28 4.97 16.85
N ASN A 164 -11.57 3.90 17.19
CA ASN A 164 -11.17 3.62 18.57
C ASN A 164 -9.95 2.69 18.62
N LEU A 165 -9.61 2.21 19.82
CA LEU A 165 -8.80 1.01 20.00
C LEU A 165 -9.33 -0.12 19.11
N ARG A 166 -8.43 -0.76 18.40
CA ARG A 166 -8.75 -1.88 17.51
C ARG A 166 -9.40 -3.01 18.32
N PRO A 167 -10.59 -3.52 17.93
CA PRO A 167 -11.17 -4.73 18.52
C PRO A 167 -10.25 -5.94 18.33
N ASP A 168 -10.39 -6.98 19.16
CA ASP A 168 -9.56 -8.19 19.03
C ASP A 168 -9.68 -8.86 17.67
N THR A 169 -10.90 -8.91 17.14
CA THR A 169 -11.22 -9.43 15.81
C THR A 169 -12.17 -8.48 15.10
N VAL A 170 -11.86 -8.14 13.86
CA VAL A 170 -12.76 -7.44 12.92
C VAL A 170 -13.07 -8.39 11.77
N LYS A 171 -14.31 -8.42 11.32
CA LYS A 171 -14.76 -9.22 10.18
C LYS A 171 -15.57 -8.35 9.23
N TRP A 172 -15.44 -8.63 7.95
CA TRP A 172 -16.21 -8.04 6.88
C TRP A 172 -16.39 -9.08 5.77
N CYS A 173 -17.54 -9.10 5.11
CA CYS A 173 -17.76 -9.94 3.93
C CYS A 173 -18.46 -9.13 2.84
N TRP A 174 -18.34 -9.62 1.60
CA TRP A 174 -18.90 -8.95 0.43
C TRP A 174 -20.41 -8.70 0.50
N GLU A 175 -21.16 -9.53 1.23
CA GLU A 175 -22.62 -9.38 1.42
C GLU A 175 -22.99 -8.05 2.11
N MET A 176 -22.06 -7.44 2.85
CA MET A 176 -22.26 -6.17 3.54
C MET A 176 -21.82 -4.95 2.72
N VAL A 177 -21.35 -5.12 1.47
CA VAL A 177 -20.67 -4.07 0.71
C VAL A 177 -21.50 -2.82 0.48
N ASP A 178 -22.83 -2.97 0.36
CA ASP A 178 -23.76 -1.86 0.14
C ASP A 178 -23.92 -0.95 1.37
N GLU A 179 -23.66 -1.48 2.57
CA GLU A 179 -23.78 -0.76 3.84
C GLU A 179 -22.42 -0.38 4.44
N VAL A 180 -21.41 -1.21 4.18
CA VAL A 180 -20.09 -1.12 4.79
C VAL A 180 -19.03 -1.24 3.71
N ASN A 181 -18.39 -0.11 3.41
CA ASN A 181 -17.26 -0.08 2.50
C ASN A 181 -16.11 -0.99 2.99
N PRO A 182 -15.44 -1.73 2.08
CA PRO A 182 -14.27 -2.53 2.36
C PRO A 182 -13.01 -1.66 2.42
N GLU A 183 -13.03 -0.70 3.34
CA GLU A 183 -11.96 0.24 3.58
C GLU A 183 -11.62 0.26 5.07
N VAL A 184 -10.33 0.33 5.39
CA VAL A 184 -9.84 0.27 6.76
C VAL A 184 -8.61 1.16 6.95
N LEU A 185 -8.58 1.85 8.07
CA LEU A 185 -7.42 2.52 8.60
C LEU A 185 -6.96 1.78 9.85
N ILE A 186 -5.73 1.29 9.85
CA ILE A 186 -5.10 0.63 10.99
C ILE A 186 -3.73 1.22 11.27
N GLY A 187 -3.43 1.46 12.54
CA GLY A 187 -2.14 2.05 12.92
C GLY A 187 -2.09 2.60 14.33
N ASN A 188 -1.00 3.30 14.62
CA ASN A 188 -0.80 4.03 15.87
C ASN A 188 -0.50 5.51 15.56
N ASP A 189 -0.03 6.24 16.56
CA ASP A 189 0.28 7.66 16.40
C ASP A 189 1.41 7.95 15.40
N ASN A 190 2.25 6.96 15.11
CA ASN A 190 3.48 7.10 14.34
C ASN A 190 3.42 6.45 12.95
N ALA A 191 2.66 5.37 12.78
CA ALA A 191 2.54 4.71 11.49
C ALA A 191 1.13 4.16 11.35
N ALA A 192 0.50 4.46 10.21
CA ALA A 192 -0.81 3.97 9.88
C ALA A 192 -0.92 3.73 8.38
N LEU A 193 -1.68 2.70 8.04
CA LEU A 193 -2.01 2.34 6.67
C LEU A 193 -3.52 2.46 6.50
N TYR A 194 -3.91 3.21 5.50
CA TYR A 194 -5.25 3.09 4.95
C TYR A 194 -5.21 2.11 3.77
N PHE A 195 -6.16 1.19 3.73
CA PHE A 195 -6.35 0.20 2.69
C PHE A 195 -7.81 0.21 2.25
N ASP A 196 -8.04 0.35 0.95
CA ASP A 196 -9.35 0.09 0.34
C ASP A 196 -9.19 -0.81 -0.88
N ILE A 197 -10.14 -1.70 -1.07
CA ILE A 197 -10.27 -2.44 -2.32
C ILE A 197 -11.19 -1.68 -3.26
N ASN A 198 -10.88 -1.72 -4.55
CA ASN A 198 -11.68 -1.05 -5.55
C ASN A 198 -12.86 -1.95 -5.97
N GLN A 199 -14.07 -1.50 -5.63
CA GLN A 199 -15.31 -2.22 -5.92
C GLN A 199 -15.71 -2.17 -7.41
N HIS A 200 -15.29 -1.14 -8.15
CA HIS A 200 -15.90 -0.76 -9.44
C HIS A 200 -15.00 -0.88 -10.67
N LYS A 201 -13.69 -1.08 -10.55
CA LYS A 201 -12.76 -0.80 -11.67
C LYS A 201 -12.53 -1.90 -12.70
N THR A 202 -13.15 -3.06 -12.54
CA THR A 202 -13.13 -4.05 -13.61
C THR A 202 -14.48 -4.03 -14.28
N LEU A 203 -14.55 -3.35 -15.44
CA LEU A 203 -15.52 -3.76 -16.45
C LEU A 203 -15.36 -5.27 -16.58
N GLU A 204 -16.44 -6.03 -16.47
CA GLU A 204 -16.44 -7.44 -16.85
C GLU A 204 -16.23 -7.50 -18.36
N ILE A 205 -15.00 -7.23 -18.78
CA ILE A 205 -14.53 -7.45 -20.14
C ILE A 205 -14.40 -8.96 -20.24
N LEU A 206 -14.86 -9.51 -21.35
CA LEU A 206 -14.79 -10.95 -21.63
C LEU A 206 -13.43 -11.51 -21.18
N HIS A 207 -13.45 -12.38 -20.15
CA HIS A 207 -12.31 -13.05 -19.50
C HIS A 207 -11.59 -12.37 -18.31
N ILE A 208 -11.94 -11.16 -17.88
CA ILE A 208 -11.38 -10.53 -16.66
C ILE A 208 -12.48 -10.31 -15.64
N LYS A 209 -12.34 -10.90 -14.45
CA LYS A 209 -13.29 -10.73 -13.33
C LYS A 209 -12.65 -9.98 -12.18
N ASN A 210 -13.46 -9.27 -11.39
CA ASN A 210 -13.00 -8.69 -10.13
C ASN A 210 -12.73 -9.82 -9.10
N GLY A 211 -11.47 -9.97 -8.70
CA GLY A 211 -11.01 -11.00 -7.77
C GLY A 211 -11.47 -10.79 -6.33
N TRP A 212 -11.95 -9.60 -5.99
CA TRP A 212 -12.46 -9.31 -4.65
C TRP A 212 -13.91 -9.76 -4.42
N LEU A 213 -14.68 -10.03 -5.48
CA LEU A 213 -16.08 -10.41 -5.36
C LEU A 213 -16.25 -11.65 -4.47
N ASN A 214 -17.30 -11.64 -3.65
CA ASN A 214 -17.68 -12.74 -2.74
C ASN A 214 -16.64 -13.08 -1.65
N GLY A 215 -15.59 -12.29 -1.49
CA GLY A 215 -14.58 -12.57 -0.49
C GLY A 215 -14.93 -12.07 0.91
N MET A 216 -14.08 -12.46 1.86
CA MET A 216 -14.18 -12.11 3.27
C MET A 216 -12.87 -11.49 3.73
N MET A 217 -12.95 -10.47 4.59
CA MET A 217 -11.82 -9.87 5.26
C MET A 217 -11.89 -10.12 6.76
N GLN A 218 -10.77 -10.49 7.37
CA GLN A 218 -10.63 -10.62 8.82
C GLN A 218 -9.37 -9.91 9.29
N ILE A 219 -9.46 -9.22 10.43
CA ILE A 219 -8.32 -8.58 11.08
C ILE A 219 -8.22 -9.10 12.52
N ASN A 220 -7.17 -9.83 12.84
CA ASN A 220 -6.95 -10.41 14.17
C ASN A 220 -5.48 -10.74 14.43
N ILE A 221 -5.16 -11.07 15.68
CA ILE A 221 -3.84 -11.60 16.04
C ILE A 221 -3.64 -12.96 15.38
N LYS A 222 -2.53 -13.15 14.66
CA LYS A 222 -2.09 -14.44 14.11
C LYS A 222 -0.61 -14.61 14.40
N GLY A 223 -0.26 -15.51 15.32
CA GLY A 223 1.11 -15.65 15.80
C GLY A 223 1.64 -14.34 16.38
N SER A 224 2.70 -13.78 15.79
CA SER A 224 3.36 -12.54 16.23
C SER A 224 2.90 -11.28 15.50
N SER A 225 2.01 -11.38 14.49
CA SER A 225 1.49 -10.24 13.75
C SER A 225 0.04 -9.89 14.11
N MET A 226 -0.36 -8.69 13.72
CA MET A 226 -1.76 -8.35 13.50
C MET A 226 -2.04 -8.53 12.01
N LEU A 227 -2.79 -9.56 11.63
CA LEU A 227 -3.00 -9.87 10.22
C LEU A 227 -4.32 -9.30 9.74
N THR A 228 -4.28 -8.49 8.69
CA THR A 228 -5.43 -8.29 7.80
C THR A 228 -5.35 -9.34 6.69
N GLU A 229 -6.30 -10.26 6.68
CA GLU A 229 -6.43 -11.34 5.70
C GLU A 229 -7.70 -11.11 4.88
N PHE A 230 -7.57 -11.12 3.55
CA PHE A 230 -8.71 -11.25 2.65
C PHE A 230 -8.66 -12.62 1.98
N SER A 231 -9.80 -13.31 1.89
CA SER A 231 -9.92 -14.63 1.25
C SER A 231 -11.04 -14.63 0.22
N THR A 232 -10.78 -15.17 -0.97
CA THR A 232 -11.77 -15.28 -2.05
C THR A 232 -12.77 -16.43 -1.86
N GLY A 233 -12.40 -17.45 -1.10
CA GLY A 233 -13.02 -18.77 -1.22
C GLY A 233 -12.63 -19.45 -2.55
N ALA A 234 -13.32 -20.53 -2.90
CA ALA A 234 -12.97 -21.33 -4.06
C ALA A 234 -13.21 -20.58 -5.38
N VAL A 235 -12.22 -20.61 -6.28
CA VAL A 235 -12.31 -20.00 -7.61
C VAL A 235 -11.79 -20.97 -8.66
N ALA A 236 -12.56 -21.15 -9.74
CA ALA A 236 -12.15 -21.90 -10.92
C ALA A 236 -11.93 -20.95 -12.09
N LEU A 237 -10.80 -21.10 -12.77
CA LEU A 237 -10.41 -20.29 -13.92
C LEU A 237 -10.14 -21.20 -15.13
N LYS A 238 -10.68 -20.84 -16.29
CA LYS A 238 -10.27 -21.43 -17.57
C LYS A 238 -8.97 -20.82 -18.03
N ALA A 239 -8.18 -21.57 -18.80
CA ALA A 239 -6.97 -21.06 -19.42
C ALA A 239 -7.25 -19.73 -20.16
N GLY A 240 -6.44 -18.72 -19.88
CA GLY A 240 -6.59 -17.37 -20.42
C GLY A 240 -7.54 -16.45 -19.64
N ASN A 241 -8.33 -16.96 -18.68
CA ASN A 241 -9.14 -16.11 -17.79
C ASN A 241 -8.29 -15.45 -16.71
N GLU A 242 -8.77 -14.31 -16.23
CA GLU A 242 -8.03 -13.43 -15.33
C GLU A 242 -8.90 -12.98 -14.16
N LEU A 243 -8.25 -12.78 -13.00
CA LEU A 243 -8.78 -12.06 -11.85
C LEU A 243 -7.99 -10.77 -11.66
N ALA A 244 -8.68 -9.65 -11.51
CA ALA A 244 -8.10 -8.37 -11.15
C ALA A 244 -8.33 -8.07 -9.66
N PHE A 245 -7.24 -7.80 -8.94
CA PHE A 245 -7.24 -7.36 -7.54
C PHE A 245 -6.75 -5.92 -7.45
N ASP A 246 -7.63 -4.97 -7.76
CA ASP A 246 -7.34 -3.54 -7.67
C ASP A 246 -7.54 -3.03 -6.24
N PHE A 247 -6.54 -2.37 -5.68
CA PHE A 247 -6.64 -1.79 -4.33
C PHE A 247 -5.76 -0.56 -4.21
N ASN A 248 -6.03 0.26 -3.19
CA ASN A 248 -5.14 1.35 -2.84
C ASN A 248 -4.56 1.14 -1.45
N LEU A 249 -3.33 1.60 -1.30
CA LEU A 249 -2.68 1.81 -0.03
C LEU A 249 -2.42 3.30 0.10
N LEU A 250 -2.79 3.90 1.21
CA LEU A 250 -2.36 5.24 1.54
C LEU A 250 -1.49 5.15 2.80
N LEU A 251 -0.20 5.36 2.58
CA LEU A 251 0.74 5.60 3.67
C LEU A 251 0.34 6.95 4.25
N LEU A 252 0.05 7.02 5.54
CA LEU A 252 -0.43 8.27 6.10
C LEU A 252 0.71 9.19 6.51
N PRO A 253 0.69 10.47 6.10
CA PRO A 253 1.66 11.43 6.59
C PRO A 253 1.40 11.71 8.06
N MET A 254 2.44 12.13 8.76
CA MET A 254 2.26 12.80 10.04
C MET A 254 2.52 14.28 9.80
N ASN A 255 1.46 14.98 9.40
CA ASN A 255 1.53 16.43 9.25
C ASN A 255 1.40 17.08 10.64
N ARG A 256 2.40 17.91 10.98
CA ARG A 256 2.56 18.60 12.27
C ARG A 256 1.36 19.46 12.68
N LYS A 257 0.57 19.97 11.72
CA LYS A 257 -0.53 20.92 11.99
C LYS A 257 -1.87 20.28 12.35
N ASP A 258 -2.08 19.01 11.98
CA ASP A 258 -3.37 18.33 12.19
C ASP A 258 -3.50 17.67 13.58
N GLY A 259 -2.37 17.54 14.29
CA GLY A 259 -2.32 16.94 15.62
C GLY A 259 -2.79 15.47 15.69
N ARG A 260 -2.96 14.98 16.93
CA ARG A 260 -3.39 13.60 17.30
C ARG A 260 -4.93 13.40 17.41
N ARG A 261 -5.79 14.34 17.01
CA ARG A 261 -7.12 14.47 17.67
C ARG A 261 -8.39 14.00 16.95
N SER A 262 -8.35 13.32 15.82
CA SER A 262 -9.50 12.49 15.43
C SER A 262 -9.07 11.50 14.34
N LEU A 263 -9.06 10.21 14.68
CA LEU A 263 -8.90 9.13 13.72
C LEU A 263 -9.99 9.16 12.65
N GLU A 264 -11.19 9.68 12.98
CA GLU A 264 -12.30 9.90 12.04
C GLU A 264 -11.95 10.96 11.00
N LYS A 265 -11.40 12.11 11.42
CA LYS A 265 -10.93 13.15 10.47
C LYS A 265 -9.87 12.59 9.53
N ARG A 266 -8.97 11.76 10.05
CA ARG A 266 -7.93 11.11 9.24
C ARG A 266 -8.52 10.14 8.24
N PHE A 267 -9.43 9.28 8.68
CA PHE A 267 -10.14 8.34 7.83
C PHE A 267 -10.88 9.08 6.71
N GLN A 268 -11.61 10.15 7.03
CA GLN A 268 -12.30 10.95 6.02
C GLN A 268 -11.32 11.61 5.04
N ALA A 269 -10.22 12.19 5.52
CA ALA A 269 -9.19 12.75 4.64
C ALA A 269 -8.56 11.70 3.70
N CYS A 270 -8.47 10.43 4.11
CA CYS A 270 -8.03 9.33 3.24
C CYS A 270 -8.99 9.15 2.06
N LYS A 271 -10.30 9.11 2.37
CA LYS A 271 -11.36 8.95 1.37
C LYS A 271 -11.35 10.10 0.36
N ASP A 272 -11.20 11.32 0.84
CA ASP A 272 -11.16 12.52 0.02
C ASP A 272 -9.95 12.50 -0.93
N LEU A 273 -8.76 12.13 -0.42
CA LEU A 273 -7.54 11.99 -1.25
C LEU A 273 -7.67 10.94 -2.35
N ILE A 274 -8.32 9.81 -2.06
CA ILE A 274 -8.57 8.75 -3.03
C ILE A 274 -9.60 9.19 -4.07
N ALA A 275 -10.67 9.87 -3.65
CA ALA A 275 -11.68 10.42 -4.55
C ALA A 275 -11.07 11.47 -5.50
N ASP A 276 -10.21 12.35 -5.00
CA ASP A 276 -9.51 13.35 -5.82
C ASP A 276 -8.47 12.72 -6.74
N GLY A 277 -7.76 11.68 -6.28
CA GLY A 277 -6.86 10.89 -7.12
C GLY A 277 -7.56 10.11 -8.25
N LYS A 278 -8.87 9.90 -8.15
CA LYS A 278 -9.72 9.27 -9.18
C LYS A 278 -10.24 10.26 -10.23
N LYS A 279 -10.15 11.58 -10.02
CA LYS A 279 -10.55 12.57 -11.03
C LYS A 279 -9.56 12.53 -12.21
N PRO A 280 -10.03 12.44 -13.48
CA PRO A 280 -9.14 12.70 -14.61
C PRO A 280 -8.60 14.12 -14.45
N LYS A 281 -7.27 14.26 -14.45
CA LYS A 281 -6.67 15.59 -14.56
C LYS A 281 -7.07 16.12 -15.94
N LEU A 282 -7.94 17.13 -15.96
CA LEU A 282 -8.27 17.93 -17.14
C LEU A 282 -7.01 18.58 -17.72
#